data_AF-A0A454VYW6-F1
#
_entry.id   AF-A0A454VYW6-F1
#
_cell.length_a   1.000
_cell.length_b   1.000
_cell.length_c   1.000
_cell.angle_alpha   90.00
_cell.angle_beta   90.00
_cell.angle_gamma   90.00
#
_symmetry.space_group_name_H-M   'P 1'
#
loop_
_entity.id
_entity.type
_entity.pdbx_description
1 polymer ?
#
loop_
_entity_poly.entity_id
_entity_poly.type
_entity_poly.pdbx_seq_one_letter_code
_entity_poly.pdbx_strand_id
1 'polypeptide(L)'
;MRRVGEPGQHGGVADLLWDEVKCFFDPDLMGSLPDVRVPDASVEDWQTVLDLLAEKGWKCQYSEGETVLPVPRVEAVLSRPADAE
;
A
#
# COMPACT_ATOMS: atom_id res chain seq x y z
N MET A 1 -30.88 -23.76 8.40
CA MET A 1 -30.12 -23.39 7.19
C MET A 1 -29.35 -22.10 7.48
N ARG A 2 -28.01 -22.16 7.58
CA ARG A 2 -27.11 -21.01 7.39
C ARG A 2 -25.88 -21.54 6.68
N ARG A 3 -25.69 -21.16 5.43
CA ARG A 3 -24.38 -21.25 4.77
C ARG A 3 -23.65 -19.96 5.14
N VAL A 4 -22.62 -20.08 5.97
CA VAL A 4 -21.59 -19.05 6.06
C VAL A 4 -20.68 -19.28 4.85
N GLY A 5 -20.46 -18.23 4.07
CA GLY A 5 -19.58 -18.27 2.90
C GLY A 5 -18.16 -18.61 3.34
N GLU A 6 -17.55 -19.55 2.64
CA GLU A 6 -16.15 -19.91 2.81
C GLU A 6 -15.26 -18.73 2.39
N PRO A 7 -14.27 -18.32 3.20
CA PRO A 7 -13.16 -17.56 2.66
C PRO A 7 -12.42 -18.46 1.66
N GLY A 8 -12.19 -17.95 0.45
CA GLY A 8 -11.52 -18.70 -0.61
C GLY A 8 -10.24 -19.33 -0.10
N GLN A 9 -10.17 -20.66 -0.21
CA GLN A 9 -8.98 -21.43 0.14
C GLN A 9 -7.82 -21.07 -0.79
N HIS A 10 -6.92 -20.21 -0.35
CA HIS A 10 -5.54 -20.24 -0.81
C HIS A 10 -4.88 -21.42 -0.12
N GLY A 11 -4.57 -22.49 -0.87
CA GLY A 11 -4.13 -23.77 -0.32
C GLY A 11 -2.98 -23.63 0.69
N GLY A 12 -3.25 -23.95 1.96
CA GLY A 12 -2.25 -24.32 2.95
C GLY A 12 -1.25 -23.26 3.41
N VAL A 13 -1.48 -21.97 3.16
CA VAL A 13 -0.67 -20.91 3.78
C VAL A 13 -1.41 -20.42 5.02
N ALA A 14 -0.80 -20.56 6.19
CA ALA A 14 -1.28 -19.90 7.39
C ALA A 14 -1.34 -18.38 7.11
N ASP A 15 -2.33 -17.70 7.67
CA ASP A 15 -2.42 -16.24 7.59
C ASP A 15 -1.12 -15.68 8.21
N LEU A 16 -0.25 -15.13 7.36
CA LEU A 16 1.07 -14.68 7.76
C LEU A 16 0.89 -13.51 8.73
N LEU A 17 1.40 -13.66 9.96
CA LEU A 17 1.33 -12.58 10.93
C LEU A 17 2.26 -11.46 10.50
N TRP A 18 1.84 -10.22 10.73
CA TRP A 18 2.68 -9.05 10.45
C TRP A 18 4.07 -9.16 11.12
N ASP A 19 4.17 -9.76 12.31
CA ASP A 19 5.44 -9.94 13.01
C ASP A 19 6.44 -10.83 12.24
N GLU A 20 5.95 -11.77 11.44
CA GLU A 20 6.76 -12.70 10.65
C GLU A 20 7.25 -12.06 9.34
N VAL A 21 6.51 -11.11 8.79
CA VAL A 21 6.81 -10.52 7.48
C VAL A 21 7.36 -9.10 7.54
N LYS A 22 7.23 -8.38 8.68
CA LYS A 22 7.65 -6.98 8.82
C LYS A 22 9.11 -6.73 8.43
N CYS A 23 10.00 -7.71 8.65
CA CYS A 23 11.42 -7.58 8.31
C CYS A 23 11.65 -7.44 6.80
N PHE A 24 10.75 -7.97 5.97
CA PHE A 24 10.82 -7.80 4.52
C PHE A 24 10.39 -6.39 4.06
N PHE A 25 9.76 -5.61 4.94
CA PHE A 25 9.35 -4.24 4.71
C PHE A 25 10.26 -3.22 5.41
N ASP A 26 11.35 -3.68 6.03
CA ASP A 26 12.31 -2.81 6.70
C ASP A 26 13.33 -2.26 5.68
N PRO A 27 13.37 -0.95 5.44
CA PRO A 27 14.22 -0.36 4.41
C PRO A 27 15.71 -0.40 4.78
N ASP A 28 16.05 -0.45 6.08
CA ASP A 28 17.43 -0.59 6.55
C ASP A 28 17.97 -2.01 6.28
N LEU A 29 17.10 -3.03 6.33
CA LEU A 29 17.44 -4.44 6.05
C LEU A 29 17.34 -4.83 4.58
N MET A 30 16.31 -4.37 3.87
CA MET A 30 15.99 -4.80 2.50
C MET A 30 16.40 -3.78 1.42
N GLY A 31 16.82 -2.57 1.83
CA GLY A 31 17.08 -1.47 0.91
C GLY A 31 15.78 -0.87 0.35
N SER A 32 15.80 -0.39 -0.91
CA SER A 32 14.60 0.06 -1.59
C SER A 32 13.64 -1.12 -1.81
N LEU A 33 12.46 -1.05 -1.20
CA LEU A 33 11.43 -2.06 -1.40
C LEU A 33 11.01 -2.12 -2.87
N PRO A 34 10.77 -3.33 -3.42
CA PRO A 34 10.27 -3.46 -4.78
C PRO A 34 8.90 -2.79 -4.91
N ASP A 35 8.63 -2.19 -6.07
CA ASP A 35 7.29 -1.68 -6.38
C ASP A 35 6.25 -2.80 -6.26
N VAL A 36 5.37 -2.68 -5.26
CA VAL A 36 4.29 -3.65 -5.02
C VAL A 36 3.01 -3.15 -5.68
N ARG A 37 2.45 -3.98 -6.57
CA ARG A 37 1.09 -3.82 -7.07
C ARG A 37 0.15 -4.72 -6.28
N VAL A 38 -0.76 -4.12 -5.50
CA VAL A 38 -1.82 -4.87 -4.83
C VAL A 38 -2.96 -5.11 -5.84
N PRO A 39 -3.24 -6.35 -6.26
CA PRO A 39 -4.38 -6.64 -7.12
C PRO A 39 -5.69 -6.36 -6.38
N ASP A 40 -6.73 -5.94 -7.11
CA ASP A 40 -8.07 -5.63 -6.58
C ASP A 40 -8.17 -4.40 -5.66
N ALA A 41 -7.05 -3.76 -5.30
CA ALA A 41 -7.07 -2.52 -4.53
C ALA A 41 -7.66 -1.37 -5.36
N SER A 42 -8.75 -0.79 -4.87
CA SER A 42 -9.42 0.34 -5.51
C SER A 42 -8.77 1.68 -5.12
N VAL A 43 -9.09 2.73 -5.88
CA VAL A 43 -8.63 4.11 -5.56
C VAL A 43 -9.04 4.50 -4.13
N GLU A 44 -10.23 4.09 -3.70
CA GLU A 44 -10.77 4.34 -2.36
C GLU A 44 -9.99 3.61 -1.26
N ASP A 45 -9.53 2.37 -1.51
CA ASP A 45 -8.70 1.61 -0.58
C ASP A 45 -7.36 2.32 -0.34
N TRP A 46 -6.71 2.74 -1.42
CA TRP A 46 -5.46 3.49 -1.34
C TRP A 46 -5.67 4.85 -0.66
N GLN A 47 -6.79 5.52 -0.91
CA GLN A 47 -7.09 6.81 -0.29
C GLN A 47 -7.24 6.65 1.22
N THR A 48 -7.91 5.58 1.66
CA THR A 48 -8.02 5.21 3.08
C THR A 48 -6.65 5.00 3.73
N VAL A 49 -5.68 4.41 3.03
CA VAL A 49 -4.31 4.28 3.53
C VAL A 49 -3.65 5.65 3.69
N LEU A 50 -3.73 6.54 2.69
CA LEU A 50 -3.15 7.88 2.79
C LEU A 50 -3.79 8.72 3.90
N ASP A 51 -5.11 8.64 4.06
CA ASP A 51 -5.83 9.28 5.16
C ASP A 51 -5.38 8.72 6.52
N LEU A 52 -5.24 7.40 6.64
CA LEU A 52 -4.71 6.77 7.86
C LEU A 52 -3.29 7.25 8.20
N LEU A 53 -2.40 7.37 7.20
CA LEU A 53 -1.04 7.88 7.40
C LEU A 53 -1.06 9.31 7.96
N ALA A 54 -1.92 10.16 7.41
CA ALA A 54 -2.10 11.54 7.85
C ALA A 54 -2.70 11.62 9.26
N GLU A 55 -3.75 10.84 9.55
CA GLU A 55 -4.39 10.76 10.88
C GLU A 55 -3.44 10.25 11.96
N LYS A 56 -2.59 9.26 11.63
CA LYS A 56 -1.59 8.71 12.54
C LYS A 56 -0.32 9.58 12.64
N GLY A 57 -0.19 10.61 11.81
CA GLY A 57 0.96 11.49 11.78
C GLY A 57 2.26 10.77 11.43
N TRP A 58 2.19 9.71 10.61
CA TRP A 58 3.38 8.99 10.18
C TRP A 58 4.26 9.88 9.31
N LYS A 59 5.58 9.74 9.45
CA LYS A 59 6.54 10.50 8.65
C LYS A 59 6.47 9.99 7.21
N CYS A 60 5.81 10.75 6.35
CA CYS A 60 5.68 10.46 4.92
C CYS A 60 6.28 11.63 4.14
N GLN A 61 7.12 11.33 3.15
CA GLN A 61 7.63 12.33 2.21
C GLN A 61 7.19 11.92 0.81
N TYR A 62 6.53 12.83 0.11
CA TYR A 62 6.22 12.68 -1.31
C TYR A 62 7.11 13.65 -2.09
N SER A 63 7.67 13.18 -3.21
CA SER A 63 8.56 13.98 -4.05
C SER A 63 8.32 13.65 -5.52
N GLU A 64 8.20 14.69 -6.35
CA GLU A 64 8.16 14.57 -7.80
C GLU A 64 9.45 15.19 -8.37
N GLY A 65 10.28 14.35 -9.00
CA GLY A 65 11.66 14.71 -9.34
C GLY A 65 12.44 15.13 -8.09
N GLU A 66 12.91 16.37 -8.06
CA GLU A 66 13.65 16.94 -6.92
C GLU A 66 12.75 17.77 -5.97
N THR A 67 11.45 17.91 -6.27
CA THR A 67 10.55 18.77 -5.48
C THR A 67 9.76 17.95 -4.48
N VAL A 68 9.95 18.26 -3.19
CA VAL A 68 9.12 17.72 -2.10
C VAL A 68 7.75 18.40 -2.14
N LEU A 69 6.69 17.61 -2.30
CA LEU A 69 5.31 18.07 -2.41
C LEU A 69 4.46 17.50 -1.27
N PRO A 70 3.35 18.15 -0.91
CA PRO A 70 2.37 17.57 0.00
C PRO A 70 1.84 16.27 -0.58
N VAL A 71 1.54 15.29 0.28
CA VAL A 71 0.99 14.00 -0.13
C VAL A 71 -0.31 14.25 -0.93
N PRO A 72 -0.34 13.95 -2.24
CA PRO A 72 -1.51 14.19 -3.07
C PRO A 72 -2.60 13.15 -2.79
N ARG A 73 -3.82 13.42 -3.25
CA ARG A 73 -4.86 12.38 -3.27
C ARG A 73 -4.52 11.29 -4.26
N VAL A 74 -4.98 10.07 -3.97
CA VAL A 74 -4.71 8.89 -4.80
C VAL A 74 -5.25 9.07 -6.21
N GLU A 75 -6.43 9.66 -6.35
CA GLU A 75 -7.03 9.97 -7.65
C GLU A 75 -6.08 10.80 -8.55
N ALA A 76 -5.33 11.73 -7.97
CA ALA A 76 -4.41 12.60 -8.71
C ALA A 76 -3.14 11.83 -9.14
N VAL A 77 -2.66 10.91 -8.30
CA VAL A 77 -1.51 10.05 -8.61
C VAL A 77 -1.87 9.02 -9.68
N LEU A 78 -3.01 8.35 -9.55
CA LEU A 78 -3.42 7.28 -10.46
C LEU A 78 -3.97 7.78 -11.80
N SER A 79 -4.49 9.02 -11.85
CA SER A 79 -4.90 9.65 -13.12
C SER A 79 -3.70 10.20 -13.90
N ARG A 80 -2.49 10.20 -13.33
CA ARG A 80 -1.28 10.66 -14.00
C ARG A 80 -0.94 9.69 -15.14
N PRO A 81 -0.81 10.18 -16.38
CA PRO A 81 -0.35 9.34 -17.48
C PRO A 81 1.08 8.87 -17.21
N ALA A 82 1.37 7.60 -17.50
CA ALA A 82 2.66 6.95 -17.23
C ALA A 82 3.87 7.53 -18.00
N ASP A 83 3.68 8.60 -18.78
CA ASP A 83 4.68 9.20 -19.69
C ASP A 83 5.25 10.54 -19.19
N ALA A 84 4.88 10.98 -17.97
CA ALA A 84 5.43 12.19 -17.39
C ALA A 84 6.66 11.85 -16.51
N GLU A 85 7.79 11.57 -17.14
CA GLU A 85 9.11 11.58 -16.50
C GLU A 85 9.71 12.99 -16.52
#